data_AF-A0A3E4P8Q5-F1
#
_entry.id   AF-A0A3E4P8Q5-F1
#
_cell.length_a   1.000
_cell.length_b   1.000
_cell.length_c   1.000
_cell.angle_alpha   90.00
_cell.angle_beta   90.00
_cell.angle_gamma   90.00
#
_symmetry.space_group_name_H-M   'P 1'
#
loop_
_entity.id
_entity.type
_entity.pdbx_description
1 polymer ?
#
loop_
_entity_poly.entity_id
_entity_poly.type
_entity_poly.pdbx_seq_one_letter_code
_entity_poly.pdbx_strand_id
1 'polypeptide(L)'
;MHILDLPTDIFNVYPAMIKFKTYQARWQIGDIYVSGDARKTEDNPQGLGCYLVMTGRGCDDIFRILDSRNYTFGDMFRRCERRYGLDNFHFTRLDIAIDDKNEKPFFTIEQIKK
;
A
#
# COMPACT_ATOMS: atom_id res chain seq x y z
N MET A 1 12.29 -12.94 3.43
CA MET A 1 11.78 -12.15 2.28
C MET A 1 10.96 -11.00 2.80
N HIS A 2 11.40 -9.76 2.57
CA HIS A 2 10.68 -8.54 2.94
C HIS A 2 9.93 -8.00 1.71
N ILE A 3 8.72 -7.46 1.90
CA ILE A 3 7.87 -7.02 0.78
C ILE A 3 8.38 -5.70 0.19
N LEU A 4 8.40 -4.64 1.02
CA LEU A 4 8.87 -3.30 0.63
C LEU A 4 10.37 -3.13 0.84
N ASP A 5 10.97 -3.98 1.68
CA ASP A 5 12.40 -3.96 1.99
C ASP A 5 12.88 -2.54 2.37
N LEU A 6 12.07 -1.93 3.25
CA LEU A 6 12.32 -0.66 3.89
C LEU A 6 12.76 -0.92 5.35
N PRO A 7 13.79 -0.22 5.85
CA PRO A 7 14.16 -0.31 7.26
C PRO A 7 12.98 0.08 8.15
N THR A 8 12.78 -0.63 9.27
CA THR A 8 11.61 -0.40 10.14
C THR A 8 11.73 0.84 11.01
N ASP A 9 12.95 1.31 11.25
CA ASP A 9 13.31 2.46 12.09
C ASP A 9 13.03 3.81 11.43
N ILE A 10 12.79 3.84 10.12
CA ILE A 10 12.38 5.07 9.41
C ILE A 10 10.91 5.44 9.65
N PHE A 11 10.11 4.51 10.19
CA PHE A 11 8.69 4.71 10.40
C PHE A 11 8.44 5.34 11.77
N ASN A 12 7.67 6.42 11.78
CA ASN A 12 7.06 6.92 13.00
C ASN A 12 5.89 6.01 13.40
N VAL A 13 5.75 5.75 14.69
CA VAL A 13 4.72 4.85 15.22
C VAL A 13 3.64 5.66 15.94
N TYR A 14 2.39 5.43 15.56
CA TYR A 14 1.21 6.08 16.12
C TYR A 14 0.19 5.03 16.58
N PRO A 15 -0.64 5.33 17.59
CA PRO A 15 -1.82 4.51 17.86
C PRO A 15 -2.77 4.56 16.65
N ALA A 16 -3.33 3.41 16.29
CA ALA A 16 -4.27 3.29 15.18
C ALA A 16 -5.68 2.96 15.68
N MET A 17 -6.68 3.57 15.04
CA MET A 17 -8.06 3.11 15.07
C MET A 17 -8.54 3.05 13.63
N ILE A 18 -8.62 1.84 13.07
CA ILE A 18 -9.22 1.62 11.75
C ILE A 18 -10.65 1.12 11.96
N LYS A 19 -11.61 1.79 11.33
CA LYS A 19 -13.02 1.39 11.37
C LYS A 19 -13.13 -0.08 10.93
N PHE A 20 -13.78 -0.91 11.75
CA PHE A 20 -13.99 -2.34 11.49
C PHE A 20 -12.74 -3.24 11.54
N LYS A 21 -11.59 -2.75 11.99
CA LYS A 21 -10.38 -3.55 12.23
C LYS A 21 -9.88 -3.33 13.65
N THR A 22 -9.26 -4.36 14.23
CA THR A 22 -8.74 -4.33 15.61
C THR A 22 -7.27 -3.89 15.69
N TYR A 23 -6.74 -3.26 14.65
CA TYR A 23 -5.35 -2.79 14.59
C TYR A 23 -5.11 -1.67 15.59
N GLN A 24 -4.03 -1.80 16.36
CA GLN A 24 -3.71 -0.89 17.47
C GLN A 24 -2.57 0.07 17.13
N ALA A 25 -1.73 -0.27 16.16
CA ALA A 25 -0.55 0.51 15.78
C ALA A 25 -0.55 0.87 14.30
N ARG A 26 0.03 2.03 13.98
CA ARG A 26 0.32 2.49 12.63
C ARG A 26 1.78 2.91 12.53
N TRP A 27 2.50 2.29 11.60
CA TRP A 27 3.82 2.71 11.15
C TRP A 27 3.65 3.60 9.92
N GLN A 28 4.20 4.81 9.96
CA GLN A 28 4.05 5.78 8.88
C GLN A 28 5.37 6.48 8.54
N ILE A 29 5.64 6.59 7.24
CA ILE A 29 6.65 7.46 6.65
C ILE A 29 6.03 8.18 5.46
N GLY A 30 5.96 9.51 5.53
CA GLY A 30 5.30 10.32 4.51
C GLY A 30 3.89 9.82 4.19
N ASP A 31 3.67 9.47 2.93
CA ASP A 31 2.42 9.00 2.34
C ASP A 31 2.25 7.47 2.29
N ILE A 32 3.13 6.73 3.00
CA ILE A 32 3.09 5.27 3.15
C ILE A 32 2.76 4.95 4.61
N TYR A 33 1.70 4.18 4.84
CA TYR A 33 1.32 3.76 6.19
C TYR A 33 0.89 2.31 6.24
N VAL A 34 1.38 1.61 7.26
CA VAL A 34 1.00 0.24 7.60
C VAL A 34 0.32 0.27 8.95
N SER A 35 -0.93 -0.16 9.03
CA SER A 35 -1.59 -0.38 10.31
C SER A 35 -1.63 -1.87 10.64
N GLY A 36 -1.38 -2.25 11.88
CA GLY A 36 -1.24 -3.65 12.27
C GLY A 36 -1.37 -3.82 13.78
N ASP A 37 -0.75 -4.88 14.31
CA ASP A 37 -0.86 -5.25 15.73
C ASP A 37 -2.34 -5.42 16.14
N ALA A 38 -3.01 -6.37 15.48
CA ALA A 38 -4.41 -6.62 15.74
C ALA A 38 -4.59 -7.09 17.19
N ARG A 39 -5.63 -6.59 17.85
CA ARG A 39 -6.00 -7.09 19.18
C ARG A 39 -6.17 -8.60 19.13
N LYS A 40 -5.45 -9.30 20.02
CA LYS A 40 -5.53 -10.74 20.14
C LYS A 40 -6.94 -11.16 20.57
N THR A 41 -7.48 -12.17 19.90
CA THR A 41 -8.77 -12.80 20.18
C THR A 41 -8.61 -14.31 20.19
N GLU A 42 -9.65 -15.07 20.55
CA GLU A 42 -9.63 -16.54 20.43
C GLU A 42 -9.38 -16.97 18.98
N ASP A 43 -10.01 -16.30 18.02
CA ASP A 43 -9.85 -16.57 16.58
C ASP A 43 -8.52 -16.06 15.98
N ASN A 44 -7.88 -15.09 16.64
CA ASN A 44 -6.59 -14.52 16.22
C ASN A 44 -5.66 -14.33 17.43
N PRO A 45 -5.17 -15.43 18.03
CA PRO A 45 -4.42 -15.38 19.29
C PRO A 45 -3.05 -14.72 19.12
N GLN A 46 -2.56 -14.68 17.88
CA GLN A 46 -1.28 -14.07 17.52
C GLN A 46 -1.40 -12.59 17.13
N GLY A 47 -2.62 -12.05 16.99
CA GLY A 47 -2.83 -10.65 16.59
C GLY A 47 -2.35 -10.36 15.16
N LEU A 48 -2.40 -11.35 14.28
CA LEU A 48 -1.90 -11.26 12.92
C LEU A 48 -2.77 -10.38 12.03
N GLY A 49 -2.13 -9.87 10.98
CA GLY A 49 -2.75 -9.05 9.95
C GLY A 49 -2.19 -7.62 9.95
N CYS A 50 -2.16 -7.03 8.76
CA CYS A 50 -1.79 -5.64 8.58
C CYS A 50 -2.53 -5.05 7.38
N TYR A 51 -2.55 -3.72 7.32
CA TYR A 51 -3.21 -2.94 6.30
C TYR A 51 -2.24 -1.88 5.78
N LEU A 52 -1.71 -2.09 4.57
CA LEU A 52 -0.85 -1.16 3.87
C LEU A 52 -1.71 -0.19 3.05
N VAL A 53 -1.43 1.10 3.17
CA VAL A 53 -2.02 2.14 2.33
C VAL A 53 -0.90 3.03 1.80
N MET A 54 -1.03 3.39 0.53
CA MET A 54 -0.16 4.32 -0.18
C MET A 54 -1.07 5.28 -0.94
N THR A 55 -0.85 6.60 -0.79
CA THR A 55 -1.51 7.59 -1.66
C THR A 55 -0.82 7.64 -3.02
N GLY A 56 -1.30 8.45 -3.97
CA GLY A 56 -0.60 8.67 -5.23
C GLY A 56 0.88 9.05 -5.04
N ARG A 57 1.18 9.94 -4.09
CA ARG A 57 2.58 10.29 -3.74
C ARG A 57 3.33 9.12 -3.10
N GLY A 58 2.67 8.35 -2.24
CA GLY A 58 3.26 7.13 -1.67
C GLY A 58 3.59 6.07 -2.74
N CYS A 59 2.77 5.98 -3.79
CA CYS A 59 3.07 5.15 -4.96
C CYS A 59 4.29 5.67 -5.73
N ASP A 60 4.44 6.98 -5.91
CA ASP A 60 5.64 7.56 -6.55
C ASP A 60 6.93 7.24 -5.76
N ASP A 61 6.88 7.35 -4.43
CA ASP A 61 8.01 7.04 -3.56
C ASP A 61 8.38 5.55 -3.64
N ILE A 62 7.38 4.66 -3.54
CA ILE A 62 7.61 3.22 -3.70
C ILE A 62 8.10 2.87 -5.12
N PHE A 63 7.57 3.53 -6.15
CA PHE A 63 8.02 3.34 -7.52
C PHE A 63 9.53 3.60 -7.64
N ARG A 64 10.02 4.75 -7.14
CA ARG A 64 11.44 5.08 -7.16
C ARG A 64 12.30 4.07 -6.41
N ILE A 65 11.81 3.57 -5.26
CA ILE A 65 12.51 2.56 -4.47
C ILE A 65 12.61 1.24 -5.24
N LEU A 66 11.50 0.78 -5.82
CA LEU A 66 11.47 -0.46 -6.60
C LEU A 66 12.35 -0.33 -7.84
N ASP A 67 12.24 0.78 -8.57
CA ASP A 67 13.01 1.06 -9.79
C ASP A 67 14.52 1.11 -9.51
N SER A 68 14.94 1.75 -8.41
CA SER A 68 16.35 1.76 -7.99
C SER A 68 16.94 0.37 -7.71
N ARG A 69 16.06 -0.63 -7.53
CA ARG A 69 16.40 -2.03 -7.26
C ARG A 69 16.06 -2.95 -8.44
N ASN A 70 15.71 -2.37 -9.60
CA ASN A 70 15.28 -3.08 -10.81
C ASN A 70 14.07 -4.00 -10.55
N TYR A 71 13.10 -3.51 -9.78
CA TYR A 71 11.83 -4.16 -9.50
C TYR A 71 10.65 -3.28 -9.92
N THR A 72 9.50 -3.93 -10.12
CA THR A 72 8.22 -3.30 -10.46
C THR A 72 7.20 -3.49 -9.34
N PHE A 73 6.09 -2.76 -9.39
CA PHE A 73 4.92 -3.07 -8.55
C PHE A 73 4.44 -4.53 -8.73
N GLY A 74 4.52 -5.07 -9.95
CA GLY A 74 4.20 -6.47 -10.21
C GLY A 74 5.09 -7.44 -9.44
N ASP A 75 6.39 -7.14 -9.30
CA ASP A 75 7.29 -7.95 -8.47
C ASP A 75 6.93 -7.86 -6.99
N MET A 76 6.57 -6.67 -6.50
CA MET A 76 6.10 -6.47 -5.14
C MET A 76 4.82 -7.28 -4.86
N PHE A 77 3.84 -7.24 -5.76
CA PHE A 77 2.60 -8.01 -5.63
C PHE A 77 2.86 -9.52 -5.62
N ARG A 78 3.71 -10.02 -6.53
CA ARG A 78 4.10 -11.44 -6.53
C ARG A 78 4.82 -11.86 -5.25
N ARG A 79 5.59 -10.97 -4.60
CA ARG A 79 6.17 -11.25 -3.28
C ARG A 79 5.10 -11.37 -2.20
N CYS A 80 4.06 -10.52 -2.22
CA CYS A 80 2.93 -10.64 -1.30
C CYS A 80 2.21 -11.98 -1.46
N GLU A 81 1.87 -12.34 -2.70
CA GLU A 81 1.22 -13.62 -3.03
C GLU A 81 2.06 -14.81 -2.56
N ARG A 82 3.36 -14.81 -2.86
CA ARG A 82 4.27 -15.89 -2.43
C ARG A 82 4.43 -15.96 -0.91
N ARG A 83 4.41 -14.83 -0.20
CA ARG A 83 4.66 -14.77 1.24
C ARG A 83 3.43 -15.14 2.08
N TYR A 84 2.26 -14.72 1.64
CA TYR A 84 1.02 -14.81 2.42
C TYR A 84 0.02 -15.80 1.81
N GLY A 85 0.15 -16.16 0.54
CA GLY A 85 -0.82 -16.99 -0.18
C GLY A 85 -1.99 -16.16 -0.71
N LEU A 86 -2.65 -16.69 -1.74
CA LEU A 86 -3.78 -16.03 -2.42
C LEU A 86 -4.98 -15.80 -1.50
N ASP A 87 -5.16 -16.65 -0.49
CA ASP A 87 -6.27 -16.57 0.46
C ASP A 87 -6.03 -15.58 1.62
N ASN A 88 -4.81 -15.06 1.79
CA ASN A 88 -4.49 -14.12 2.88
C ASN A 88 -3.97 -12.76 2.41
N PHE A 89 -3.69 -12.60 1.11
CA PHE A 89 -3.33 -11.32 0.51
C PHE A 89 -4.48 -10.78 -0.33
N HIS A 90 -4.98 -9.59 0.03
CA HIS A 90 -6.12 -8.99 -0.64
C HIS A 90 -5.88 -7.51 -0.94
N PHE A 91 -6.18 -7.11 -2.17
CA PHE A 91 -6.35 -5.70 -2.51
C PHE A 91 -7.75 -5.25 -2.09
N THR A 92 -7.84 -4.31 -1.16
CA THR A 92 -9.11 -3.67 -0.81
C THR A 92 -9.42 -2.48 -1.72
N ARG A 93 -8.38 -1.83 -2.26
CA ARG A 93 -8.47 -0.71 -3.20
C ARG A 93 -7.21 -0.66 -4.07
N LEU A 94 -7.40 -0.45 -5.37
CA LEU A 94 -6.35 -0.19 -6.33
C LEU A 94 -6.86 0.88 -7.30
N ASP A 95 -6.22 2.05 -7.28
CA ASP A 95 -6.53 3.14 -8.21
C ASP A 95 -5.44 3.13 -9.31
N ILE A 96 -5.86 3.15 -10.58
CA ILE A 96 -4.97 3.23 -11.75
C ILE A 96 -5.23 4.57 -12.44
N ALA A 97 -4.17 5.33 -12.67
CA ALA A 97 -4.22 6.61 -13.35
C ALA A 97 -3.56 6.53 -14.73
N ILE A 98 -4.05 7.34 -15.66
CA ILE A 98 -3.47 7.54 -16.98
C ILE A 98 -3.18 9.04 -17.11
N ASP A 99 -1.91 9.37 -17.31
CA ASP A 99 -1.49 10.75 -17.56
C ASP A 99 -1.41 11.00 -19.07
N ASP A 100 -2.28 11.87 -19.59
CA ASP A 100 -2.14 12.40 -20.95
C ASP A 100 -1.02 13.45 -20.97
N LYS A 101 0.13 13.07 -21.53
CA LYS A 101 1.33 13.91 -21.65
C LYS A 101 1.51 14.50 -23.06
N ASN A 102 0.49 14.38 -23.93
CA ASN A 102 0.57 14.96 -25.27
C ASN A 102 0.56 16.50 -25.19
N GLU A 103 1.28 17.16 -26.11
CA GLU A 103 1.26 18.62 -26.23
C GLU A 103 -0.17 19.14 -26.48
N LYS A 104 -0.93 18.40 -27.31
CA LYS A 104 -2.36 18.57 -27.48
C LYS A 104 -3.08 17.40 -26.81
N PRO A 105 -3.97 17.65 -25.82
CA PRO A 105 -4.67 16.58 -25.14
C PRO A 105 -5.63 15.86 -26.09
N PHE A 106 -5.86 14.57 -25.84
CA PHE A 106 -6.75 13.74 -26.66
C PHE A 106 -8.21 14.19 -26.56
N PHE A 107 -8.63 14.63 -25.38
CA PHE A 107 -9.89 15.34 -25.15
C PHE A 107 -9.74 16.37 -24.02
N THR A 108 -10.64 17.33 -23.95
CA THR A 108 -10.74 18.29 -22.85
C THR A 108 -11.85 17.89 -21.89
N ILE A 109 -11.81 18.42 -20.66
CA ILE A 109 -12.87 18.17 -19.67
C ILE A 109 -14.24 18.64 -20.17
N GLU A 110 -14.30 19.75 -20.92
CA GLU A 110 -15.55 20.24 -21.51
C GLU A 110 -16.17 19.25 -22.49
N GLN A 111 -15.36 18.50 -23.25
CA GLN A 111 -15.87 17.48 -24.18
C GLN A 111 -16.47 16.26 -23.46
N ILE A 112 -16.16 16.08 -22.17
CA ILE A 112 -16.67 14.96 -21.35
C ILE A 112 -17.91 15.38 -20.55
N LYS A 113 -18.10 16.68 -20.30
CA LYS A 113 -19.28 17.17 -19.59
C LYS A 113 -20.54 16.84 -20.42
N LYS A 114 -21.55 16.30 -19.74
CA LYS A 114 -22.89 16.09 -20.30
C LYS A 114 -23.65 17.40 -20.39
#